data_AF-A0A947VGZ4-F1
#
_entry.id   AF-A0A947VGZ4-F1
#
_cell.length_a   1.000
_cell.length_b   1.000
_cell.length_c   1.000
_cell.angle_alpha   90.00
_cell.angle_beta   90.00
_cell.angle_gamma   90.00
#
_symmetry.space_group_name_H-M   'P 1'
#
loop_
_entity.id
_entity.type
_entity.pdbx_description
1 polymer ?
#
loop_
_entity_poly.entity_id
_entity_poly.type
_entity_poly.pdbx_seq_one_letter_code
_entity_poly.pdbx_strand_id
1 'polypeptide(L)'
;MFLLYRLLLAHIIADFPLQTSQIFKIKMNTQWGVILHTLIVLIFSLLFAFPYLENLRVIIIIIIIFATHTIIDKIKLDYSKKNTNQDIKIFLLDQFL
;
A
#
# COMPACT_ATOMS: atom_id res chain seq x y z
N MET A 1 -19.18 -8.28 -6.67
CA MET A 1 -18.01 -9.19 -6.79
C MET A 1 -16.83 -8.56 -7.54
N PHE A 2 -17.04 -7.73 -8.58
CA PHE A 2 -15.94 -7.10 -9.33
C PHE A 2 -15.09 -6.06 -8.56
N LEU A 3 -15.67 -5.34 -7.59
CA LEU A 3 -14.95 -4.31 -6.84
C LEU A 3 -13.75 -4.87 -6.07
N LEU A 4 -13.92 -6.00 -5.38
CA LEU A 4 -12.86 -6.64 -4.60
C LEU A 4 -11.66 -6.98 -5.51
N TYR A 5 -11.90 -7.63 -6.65
CA TYR A 5 -10.84 -7.98 -7.60
C TYR A 5 -10.13 -6.76 -8.18
N ARG A 6 -10.86 -5.67 -8.42
CA ARG A 6 -10.28 -4.40 -8.91
C ARG A 6 -9.39 -3.74 -7.87
N LEU A 7 -9.82 -3.70 -6.61
CA LEU A 7 -9.04 -3.14 -5.51
C LEU A 7 -7.82 -4.02 -5.17
N LEU A 8 -7.99 -5.34 -5.21
CA LEU A 8 -6.89 -6.30 -5.02
C LEU A 8 -5.86 -6.17 -6.13
N LEU A 9 -6.30 -6.02 -7.39
CA LEU A 9 -5.41 -5.76 -8.51
C LEU A 9 -4.68 -4.42 -8.37
N ALA A 10 -5.38 -3.36 -7.95
CA ALA A 10 -4.76 -2.06 -7.70
C ALA A 10 -3.66 -2.13 -6.63
N HIS A 11 -3.92 -2.88 -5.55
CA HIS A 11 -2.96 -3.10 -4.47
C HIS A 11 -1.73 -3.90 -4.96
N ILE A 12 -1.92 -5.03 -5.66
CA ILE A 12 -0.82 -5.81 -6.22
C ILE A 12 0.02 -4.96 -7.19
N ILE A 13 -0.61 -4.16 -8.05
CA ILE A 13 0.11 -3.29 -8.99
C ILE A 13 0.89 -2.20 -8.23
N ALA A 14 0.32 -1.61 -7.20
CA ALA A 14 0.97 -0.57 -6.42
C ALA A 14 2.18 -1.10 -5.64
N ASP A 15 2.09 -2.32 -5.09
CA ASP A 15 3.09 -2.89 -4.19
C ASP A 15 4.21 -3.66 -4.89
N PHE A 16 3.97 -4.17 -6.10
CA PHE A 16 4.99 -4.93 -6.84
C PHE A 16 5.59 -4.14 -8.01
N PRO A 17 4.91 -3.97 -9.17
CA PRO A 17 5.52 -3.29 -10.31
C PRO A 17 5.77 -1.81 -10.07
N LEU A 18 4.95 -1.13 -9.25
CA LEU A 18 5.11 0.29 -8.98
C LEU A 18 5.97 0.60 -7.75
N GLN A 19 6.24 -0.37 -6.87
CA GLN A 19 7.21 -0.20 -5.79
C GLN A 19 8.64 -0.41 -6.31
N THR A 20 9.09 0.48 -7.19
CA THR A 20 10.43 0.42 -7.77
C THR A 20 11.51 0.57 -6.70
N SER A 21 12.75 0.13 -7.03
CA SER A 21 13.90 0.25 -6.11
C SER A 21 14.18 1.69 -5.67
N GLN A 22 13.84 2.69 -6.50
CA GLN A 22 13.93 4.10 -6.16
C GLN A 22 12.87 4.50 -5.13
N ILE A 23 11.62 4.11 -5.34
CA ILE A 23 10.51 4.38 -4.41
C ILE A 23 10.78 3.70 -3.07
N PHE A 24 11.29 2.47 -3.08
CA PHE A 24 11.69 1.77 -1.86
C PHE A 24 12.84 2.48 -1.11
N LYS A 25 13.87 2.95 -1.82
CA LYS A 25 14.94 3.76 -1.20
C LYS A 25 14.43 5.05 -0.59
N ILE A 26 13.52 5.75 -1.27
CA ILE A 26 12.88 6.96 -0.76
C ILE A 26 12.05 6.64 0.49
N LYS A 27 11.26 5.55 0.44
CA LYS A 27 10.50 5.02 1.59
C LYS A 27 11.41 4.82 2.79
N MET A 28 12.55 4.14 2.63
CA MET A 28 13.47 3.85 3.74
C MET A 28 14.20 5.08 4.28
N ASN A 29 14.66 5.98 3.39
CA ASN A 29 15.53 7.11 3.75
C ASN A 29 14.78 8.36 4.24
N THR A 30 13.48 8.48 3.97
CA THR A 30 12.70 9.68 4.32
C THR A 30 11.53 9.34 5.23
N GLN A 31 11.27 10.19 6.24
CA GLN A 31 10.15 9.99 7.17
C GLN A 31 8.77 10.02 6.48
N TRP A 32 8.70 10.71 5.34
CA TRP A 32 7.52 10.90 4.50
C TRP A 32 7.45 9.95 3.29
N GLY A 33 8.47 9.13 3.06
CA GLY A 33 8.54 8.25 1.89
C GLY A 33 7.46 7.17 1.86
N VAL A 34 6.90 6.82 3.04
CA VAL A 34 5.71 5.96 3.16
C VAL A 34 4.50 6.58 2.46
N ILE A 35 4.30 7.90 2.57
CA ILE A 35 3.16 8.60 1.97
C ILE A 35 3.25 8.59 0.45
N LEU A 36 4.46 8.67 -0.11
CA LEU A 36 4.65 8.57 -1.56
C LEU A 36 4.15 7.24 -2.10
N HIS A 37 4.50 6.14 -1.44
CA HIS A 37 4.06 4.81 -1.84
C HIS A 37 2.55 4.62 -1.62
N THR A 38 2.01 5.05 -0.48
CA THR A 38 0.59 4.87 -0.20
C THR A 38 -0.30 5.75 -1.08
N LEU A 39 0.20 6.89 -1.57
CA LEU A 39 -0.46 7.69 -2.60
C LEU A 39 -0.60 6.92 -3.92
N ILE A 40 0.39 6.10 -4.29
CA ILE A 40 0.29 5.25 -5.48
C ILE A 40 -0.86 4.25 -5.30
N VAL A 41 -0.94 3.60 -4.14
CA VAL A 41 -2.05 2.69 -3.79
C VAL A 41 -3.40 3.40 -3.88
N LEU A 42 -3.50 4.63 -3.36
CA LEU A 42 -4.72 5.43 -3.41
C LEU A 42 -5.14 5.78 -4.85
N ILE A 43 -4.19 6.30 -5.66
CA ILE A 43 -4.45 6.68 -7.05
C ILE A 43 -4.92 5.47 -7.85
N PHE A 44 -4.25 4.33 -7.72
CA PHE A 44 -4.64 3.11 -8.43
C PHE A 44 -5.96 2.55 -7.90
N SER A 45 -6.21 2.61 -6.59
CA SER A 45 -7.51 2.20 -6.03
C SER A 45 -8.66 3.05 -6.58
N LEU A 46 -8.48 4.37 -6.68
CA LEU A 46 -9.46 5.27 -7.28
C LEU A 46 -9.66 5.01 -8.78
N LEU A 47 -8.57 4.79 -9.52
CA LEU A 47 -8.62 4.51 -10.97
C LEU A 47 -9.37 3.20 -11.26
N PHE A 48 -9.04 2.13 -10.54
CA PHE A 48 -9.65 0.81 -10.75
C PHE A 48 -11.08 0.74 -10.20
N ALA A 49 -11.40 1.52 -9.16
CA ALA A 49 -12.74 1.66 -8.61
C ALA A 49 -13.57 2.79 -9.25
N PHE A 50 -13.05 3.50 -10.26
CA PHE A 50 -13.70 4.65 -10.92
C PHE A 50 -15.21 4.46 -11.19
N PRO A 51 -15.68 3.35 -11.80
CA PRO A 51 -17.11 3.16 -12.07
C PRO A 51 -17.97 2.94 -10.83
N TYR A 52 -17.38 2.84 -9.64
CA TYR A 52 -18.05 2.60 -8.37
C TYR A 52 -17.91 3.78 -7.39
N LEU A 53 -17.25 4.88 -7.78
CA LEU A 53 -16.97 6.02 -6.89
C LEU A 53 -18.22 6.84 -6.53
N GLU A 54 -19.32 6.71 -7.26
CA GLU A 54 -20.59 7.35 -6.91
C GLU A 54 -21.15 6.85 -5.58
N ASN A 55 -20.77 5.65 -5.15
CA ASN A 55 -21.19 5.08 -3.89
C ASN A 55 -20.25 5.49 -2.75
N LEU A 56 -20.77 6.27 -1.80
CA LEU A 56 -20.02 6.72 -0.62
C LEU A 56 -19.36 5.57 0.16
N ARG A 57 -19.98 4.37 0.20
CA ARG A 57 -19.39 3.20 0.87
C ARG A 57 -18.08 2.77 0.22
N VAL A 58 -17.96 2.89 -1.11
CA VAL A 58 -16.75 2.55 -1.85
C VAL A 58 -15.63 3.54 -1.53
N ILE A 59 -15.95 4.83 -1.47
CA ILE A 59 -14.99 5.86 -1.04
C ILE A 59 -14.48 5.58 0.37
N ILE A 60 -15.39 5.25 1.31
CA ILE A 60 -15.00 4.90 2.69
C ILE A 60 -14.06 3.69 2.70
N ILE A 61 -14.36 2.64 1.91
CA ILE A 61 -13.50 1.46 1.80
C ILE A 61 -12.11 1.83 1.26
N ILE A 62 -12.02 2.67 0.22
CA ILE A 62 -10.75 3.12 -0.34
C ILE A 62 -9.94 3.92 0.69
N ILE A 63 -10.58 4.79 1.46
CA ILE A 63 -9.93 5.54 2.54
C ILE A 63 -9.41 4.58 3.63
N ILE A 64 -10.19 3.58 4.01
CA ILE A 64 -9.76 2.55 4.98
C ILE A 64 -8.54 1.79 4.44
N ILE A 65 -8.56 1.36 3.18
CA ILE A 65 -7.41 0.69 2.54
C ILE A 65 -6.18 1.60 2.57
N PHE A 66 -6.31 2.86 2.18
CA PHE A 66 -5.21 3.82 2.20
C PHE A 66 -4.64 4.03 3.62
N ALA A 67 -5.51 4.20 4.61
CA ALA A 67 -5.11 4.42 5.99
C ALA A 67 -4.41 3.19 6.59
N THR A 68 -5.02 2.02 6.43
CA THR A 68 -4.45 0.75 6.92
C THR A 68 -3.11 0.44 6.27
N HIS A 69 -3.00 0.60 4.95
CA HIS A 69 -1.75 0.41 4.22
C HIS A 69 -0.65 1.35 4.71
N THR A 70 -0.98 2.63 4.93
CA THR A 70 -0.04 3.62 5.46
C THR A 70 0.47 3.25 6.85
N ILE A 71 -0.43 2.79 7.73
CA ILE A 71 -0.08 2.38 9.10
C ILE A 71 0.81 1.14 9.08
N ILE A 72 0.41 0.11 8.31
CA ILE A 72 1.15 -1.15 8.17
C ILE A 72 2.57 -0.86 7.66
N ASP A 73 2.71 -0.05 6.62
CA ASP A 73 4.01 0.31 6.07
C ASP A 73 4.89 1.10 7.03
N LYS A 74 4.28 2.00 7.83
CA LYS A 74 5.01 2.75 8.85
C LYS A 74 5.57 1.82 9.93
N ILE A 75 4.72 0.91 10.44
CA ILE A 75 5.11 -0.09 11.45
C ILE A 75 6.25 -0.97 10.91
N LYS A 76 6.14 -1.45 9.66
CA LYS A 76 7.20 -2.25 9.03
C LYS A 76 8.52 -1.50 8.93
N LEU A 77 8.47 -0.23 8.53
CA LEU A 77 9.66 0.59 8.38
C LEU A 77 10.35 0.83 9.73
N ASP A 78 9.58 1.11 10.76
CA ASP A 78 10.10 1.27 12.13
C ASP A 78 10.69 -0.05 12.65
N TYR A 79 10.06 -1.20 12.33
CA TYR A 79 10.57 -2.52 12.68
C TYR A 79 11.84 -2.90 11.90
N SER A 80 11.89 -2.64 10.59
CA SER A 80 13.03 -2.92 9.71
C SER A 80 14.25 -2.08 10.09
N LYS A 81 14.07 -0.80 10.45
CA LYS A 81 15.15 0.04 10.98
C LYS A 81 15.75 -0.51 12.28
N LYS A 82 14.96 -1.21 13.08
CA LYS A 82 15.40 -1.81 14.35
C LYS A 82 16.04 -3.19 14.15
N ASN A 83 15.62 -3.95 13.14
CA ASN A 83 16.07 -5.32 12.87
C ASN A 83 16.55 -5.48 11.41
N THR A 84 17.84 -5.25 11.17
CA THR A 84 18.49 -5.25 9.84
C THR A 84 18.59 -6.64 9.16
N ASN A 85 18.08 -7.71 9.77
CA ASN A 85 18.38 -9.09 9.38
C ASN A 85 17.13 -9.98 9.20
N GLN A 86 15.93 -9.39 9.08
CA GLN A 86 14.64 -10.13 9.04
C GLN A 86 13.79 -9.87 7.78
N ASP A 87 14.42 -9.51 6.66
CA ASP A 87 13.73 -9.07 5.44
C ASP A 87 12.69 -10.08 4.90
N ILE A 88 13.00 -11.39 4.94
CA ILE A 88 12.10 -12.44 4.41
C ILE A 88 10.88 -12.66 5.31
N LYS A 89 11.05 -12.61 6.65
CA LYS A 89 9.91 -12.78 7.58
C LYS A 89 8.95 -11.61 7.52
N ILE A 90 9.49 -10.38 7.40
CA ILE A 90 8.69 -9.17 7.26
C ILE A 90 7.92 -9.21 5.93
N PHE A 91 8.56 -9.67 4.84
CA PHE A 91 7.90 -9.85 3.55
C PHE A 91 6.79 -10.92 3.56
N LEU A 92 7.00 -12.06 4.24
CA LEU A 92 5.99 -13.12 4.30
C LEU A 92 4.79 -12.76 5.16
N LEU A 93 4.99 -12.02 6.26
CA LEU A 93 3.89 -11.48 7.07
C LEU A 93 3.05 -10.45 6.30
N ASP A 94 3.65 -9.78 5.33
CA ASP A 94 2.98 -8.80 4.47
C ASP A 94 1.87 -9.43 3.63
N GLN A 95 2.06 -10.66 3.16
CA GLN A 95 1.09 -11.30 2.25
C GLN A 95 -0.18 -11.82 2.95
N PHE A 96 -0.21 -11.79 4.29
CA PHE A 96 -1.32 -12.31 5.09
C PHE A 96 -2.14 -11.22 5.80
N LEU A 97 -1.69 -9.96 5.79
CA LEU A 97 -2.28 -8.82 6.50
C LEU A 97 -2.86 -7.80 5.52
#